data_AF-A0AAW1XR21-F1
#
_entry.id   AF-A0AAW1XR21-F1
#
_cell.length_a   1.000
_cell.length_b   1.000
_cell.length_c   1.000
_cell.angle_alpha   90.00
_cell.angle_beta   90.00
_cell.angle_gamma   90.00
#
_symmetry.space_group_name_H-M   'P 1'
#
loop_
_entity.id
_entity.type
_entity.pdbx_description
1 polymer ?
#
loop_
_entity_poly.entity_id
_entity_poly.type
_entity_poly.pdbx_seq_one_letter_code
_entity_poly.pdbx_strand_id
1 'polypeptide(L)'
;MATSDWYARDVANSESYSIDAAFRSSRANEAYLFMNNEYVLLNYVPGTTNDRVVNGPLLICDGYPSLAGTAFAEYGIDCAFGSHNPDQDEAFIFSGNLCAQIKYAPGTTDDRVIKGPKTITGMFPFFERTVFQSGVDAAFESSRKDEAYLFRDNQYALINYNSGNLIHVQLITDGFPSLKNTIFESGFDAAFASHRTNEAYLFKGDSYALINFAPGTTNDYIISGGLDVHNHTAPPIHRPHDEL
;
A
#
# COMPACT_ATOMS: atom_id res chain seq x y z
N MET A 1 33.51 -31.63 16.90
CA MET A 1 33.69 -30.18 17.12
C MET A 1 34.12 -29.58 15.80
N ALA A 2 33.46 -28.60 15.20
CA ALA A 2 32.15 -28.00 15.41
C ALA A 2 31.72 -27.49 14.02
N THR A 3 30.55 -27.91 13.58
CA THR A 3 29.82 -27.47 12.39
C THR A 3 28.78 -26.44 12.86
N SER A 4 28.95 -25.16 12.55
CA SER A 4 27.90 -24.17 12.84
C SER A 4 28.02 -22.82 12.11
N ASP A 5 29.04 -22.56 11.30
CA ASP A 5 29.21 -21.22 10.68
C ASP A 5 28.55 -21.03 9.32
N TRP A 6 28.03 -22.08 8.69
CA TRP A 6 27.40 -21.99 7.36
C TRP A 6 25.87 -21.92 7.39
N TYR A 7 25.23 -22.22 8.53
CA TYR A 7 23.78 -22.03 8.71
C TYR A 7 23.42 -20.60 9.13
N ALA A 8 24.32 -19.84 9.75
CA ALA A 8 23.99 -18.51 10.28
C ALA A 8 24.12 -17.38 9.24
N ARG A 9 24.90 -17.58 8.17
CA ARG A 9 25.09 -16.57 7.12
C ARG A 9 24.00 -16.58 6.04
N ASP A 10 23.35 -17.73 5.83
CA ASP A 10 22.24 -17.85 4.86
C ASP A 10 20.86 -17.57 5.47
N VAL A 11 20.74 -17.45 6.79
CA VAL A 11 19.50 -17.03 7.47
C VAL A 11 19.43 -15.50 7.67
N ALA A 12 20.56 -14.80 7.52
CA ALA A 12 20.60 -13.33 7.49
C ALA A 12 20.45 -12.75 6.07
N ASN A 13 20.22 -13.61 5.08
CA ASN A 13 20.04 -13.23 3.69
C ASN A 13 18.57 -12.84 3.46
N SER A 14 18.28 -11.54 3.63
CA SER A 14 17.12 -10.88 3.00
C SER A 14 15.75 -11.46 3.38
N GLU A 15 15.32 -11.29 4.64
CA GLU A 15 13.91 -10.90 4.81
C GLU A 15 13.82 -9.47 4.28
N SER A 16 13.56 -9.34 2.97
CA SER A 16 13.14 -8.07 2.38
C SER A 16 11.85 -7.70 3.09
N TYR A 17 11.93 -6.70 3.98
CA TYR A 17 10.78 -6.08 4.61
C TYR A 17 10.07 -5.25 3.53
N SER A 18 9.34 -5.94 2.65
CA SER A 18 8.49 -5.29 1.66
C SER A 18 7.32 -4.62 2.38
N ILE A 19 6.90 -3.48 1.86
CA ILE A 19 5.68 -2.82 2.34
C ILE A 19 4.51 -3.58 1.71
N ASP A 20 3.69 -4.20 2.56
CA ASP A 20 2.55 -5.02 2.13
C ASP A 20 1.31 -4.16 1.83
N ALA A 21 1.18 -3.01 2.50
CA ALA A 21 0.09 -2.09 2.23
C ALA A 21 0.47 -0.67 2.62
N ALA A 22 -0.21 0.30 2.02
CA ALA A 22 -0.09 1.69 2.43
C ALA A 22 -1.39 2.46 2.22
N PHE A 23 -1.62 3.49 3.02
CA PHE A 23 -2.62 4.49 2.70
C PHE A 23 -2.23 5.88 3.21
N ARG A 24 -2.71 6.90 2.50
CA ARG A 24 -2.55 8.31 2.84
C ARG A 24 -3.40 8.67 4.06
N SER A 25 -2.80 9.29 5.08
CA SER A 25 -3.52 9.87 6.22
C SER A 25 -4.29 11.13 5.80
N SER A 26 -5.32 11.50 6.55
CA SER A 26 -5.99 12.81 6.48
C SER A 26 -5.08 13.94 6.95
N ARG A 27 -4.08 13.61 7.78
CA ARG A 27 -3.06 14.54 8.24
C ARG A 27 -2.02 14.78 7.15
N ALA A 28 -1.75 16.06 6.91
CA ALA A 28 -0.85 16.50 5.84
C ALA A 28 0.50 15.79 5.88
N ASN A 29 0.87 15.21 4.73
CA ASN A 29 2.14 14.51 4.51
C ASN A 29 2.37 13.28 5.39
N GLU A 30 1.32 12.73 5.99
CA GLU A 30 1.41 11.47 6.72
C GLU A 30 0.85 10.31 5.90
N ALA A 31 1.46 9.13 6.04
CA ALA A 31 1.00 7.87 5.45
C ALA A 31 1.25 6.72 6.42
N TYR A 32 0.32 5.76 6.43
CA TYR A 32 0.47 4.51 7.16
C TYR A 32 1.04 3.47 6.23
N LEU A 33 2.10 2.77 6.66
CA LEU A 33 2.73 1.68 5.92
C LEU A 33 2.65 0.42 6.78
N PHE A 34 2.22 -0.69 6.19
CA PHE A 34 2.03 -1.98 6.86
C PHE A 34 3.06 -2.98 6.36
N MET A 35 3.63 -3.75 7.30
CA MET A 35 4.61 -4.81 7.06
C MET A 35 4.31 -5.93 8.04
N ASN A 36 3.96 -7.12 7.54
CA ASN A 36 3.45 -8.21 8.36
C ASN A 36 2.27 -7.74 9.23
N ASN A 37 2.28 -8.07 10.52
CA ASN A 37 1.28 -7.63 11.51
C ASN A 37 1.66 -6.32 12.22
N GLU A 38 2.60 -5.55 11.67
CA GLU A 38 3.06 -4.26 12.19
C GLU A 38 2.74 -3.12 11.22
N TYR A 39 2.78 -1.89 11.74
CA TYR A 39 2.70 -0.69 10.92
C TYR A 39 3.58 0.44 11.45
N VAL A 40 3.92 1.36 10.55
CA VAL A 40 4.55 2.64 10.88
C VAL A 40 3.69 3.79 10.35
N LEU A 41 3.66 4.89 11.09
CA LEU A 41 3.16 6.17 10.60
C LEU A 41 4.34 7.03 10.18
N LEU A 42 4.41 7.37 8.90
CA LEU A 42 5.51 8.12 8.31
C LEU A 42 5.04 9.53 7.94
N ASN A 43 5.82 10.55 8.28
CA ASN A 43 5.74 11.84 7.61
C ASN A 43 6.73 11.82 6.44
N TYR A 44 6.24 11.73 5.21
CA TYR A 44 7.06 11.46 4.03
C TYR A 44 7.52 12.72 3.28
N VAL A 45 7.19 13.92 3.80
CA VAL A 45 7.60 15.25 3.32
C VAL A 45 7.87 15.31 1.79
N PRO A 46 6.82 15.21 0.95
CA PRO A 46 7.00 14.98 -0.49
C PRO A 46 7.85 16.05 -1.17
N GLY A 47 8.78 15.60 -2.03
CA GLY A 47 9.75 16.47 -2.72
C GLY A 47 11.03 16.73 -1.93
N THR A 48 11.22 16.09 -0.78
CA THR A 48 12.45 16.16 0.04
C THR A 48 12.91 14.76 0.47
N THR A 49 14.05 14.68 1.15
CA THR A 49 14.57 13.46 1.80
C THR A 49 14.53 13.57 3.33
N ASN A 50 13.64 14.41 3.85
CA ASN A 50 13.48 14.67 5.29
C ASN A 50 12.31 13.88 5.88
N ASP A 51 12.04 12.71 5.32
CA ASP A 51 11.05 11.79 5.84
C ASP A 51 11.42 11.35 7.26
N ARG A 52 10.39 11.14 8.09
CA ARG A 52 10.59 10.73 9.49
C ARG A 52 9.44 9.86 9.97
N VAL A 53 9.79 8.88 10.79
CA VAL A 53 8.80 8.10 11.54
C VAL A 53 8.13 9.00 12.58
N VAL A 54 6.80 9.07 12.52
CA VAL A 54 5.94 9.80 13.47
C VAL A 54 5.52 8.89 14.61
N ASN A 55 5.21 7.62 14.30
CA ASN A 55 4.85 6.60 15.27
C ASN A 55 5.22 5.21 14.76
N GLY A 56 5.50 4.29 15.68
CA GLY A 56 5.85 2.90 15.40
C GLY A 56 7.33 2.60 15.17
N PRO A 57 7.67 1.36 14.78
CA PRO A 57 6.73 0.27 14.46
C PRO A 57 5.89 -0.17 15.67
N LEU A 58 4.61 -0.46 15.43
CA LEU A 58 3.67 -1.02 16.41
C LEU A 58 2.94 -2.21 15.80
N LEU A 59 2.56 -3.18 16.64
CA LEU A 59 1.58 -4.19 16.23
C LEU A 59 0.27 -3.50 15.84
N ILE A 60 -0.38 -4.04 14.81
CA ILE A 60 -1.68 -3.51 14.35
C ILE A 60 -2.71 -3.56 15.48
N CYS A 61 -2.74 -4.61 16.30
CA CYS A 61 -3.67 -4.69 17.44
C CYS A 61 -3.44 -3.62 18.52
N ASP A 62 -2.21 -3.12 18.68
CA ASP A 62 -1.88 -2.10 19.68
C ASP A 62 -2.22 -0.70 19.18
N GLY A 63 -2.01 -0.43 17.90
CA GLY A 63 -2.37 0.85 17.28
C GLY A 63 -3.84 0.97 16.87
N TYR A 64 -4.48 -0.18 16.60
CA TYR A 64 -5.88 -0.30 16.21
C TYR A 64 -6.61 -1.31 17.10
N PRO A 65 -6.94 -0.98 18.36
CA PRO A 65 -7.68 -1.88 19.24
C PRO A 65 -8.98 -2.44 18.65
N SER A 66 -9.64 -1.73 17.73
CA SER A 66 -10.84 -2.24 17.07
C SER A 66 -10.60 -3.42 16.12
N LEU A 67 -9.35 -3.66 15.73
CA LEU A 67 -8.92 -4.77 14.88
C LEU A 67 -8.38 -5.97 15.66
N ALA A 68 -8.26 -5.89 16.99
CA ALA A 68 -7.77 -7.00 17.81
C ALA A 68 -8.61 -8.27 17.63
N GLY A 69 -7.96 -9.42 17.43
CA GLY A 69 -8.62 -10.70 17.17
C GLY A 69 -9.24 -10.83 15.78
N THR A 70 -8.91 -9.93 14.84
CA THR A 70 -9.30 -10.03 13.42
C THR A 70 -8.11 -10.44 12.55
N ALA A 71 -8.39 -10.94 11.34
CA ALA A 71 -7.33 -11.29 10.38
C ALA A 71 -6.36 -10.12 10.10
N PHE A 72 -6.87 -8.88 10.10
CA PHE A 72 -6.07 -7.67 9.88
C PHE A 72 -4.97 -7.49 10.93
N ALA A 73 -5.25 -7.82 12.20
CA ALA A 73 -4.27 -7.66 13.28
C ALA A 73 -3.41 -8.92 13.49
N GLU A 74 -3.97 -10.11 13.26
CA GLU A 74 -3.26 -11.38 13.46
C GLU A 74 -2.29 -11.69 12.32
N TYR A 75 -2.70 -11.43 11.08
CA TYR A 75 -1.92 -11.77 9.88
C TYR A 75 -1.37 -10.56 9.14
N GLY A 76 -1.87 -9.36 9.43
CA GLY A 76 -1.48 -8.15 8.73
C GLY A 76 -2.52 -7.61 7.75
N ILE A 77 -2.26 -6.38 7.32
CA ILE A 77 -3.00 -5.70 6.25
C ILE A 77 -2.15 -5.77 4.99
N ASP A 78 -2.68 -6.40 3.94
CA ASP A 78 -1.96 -6.71 2.69
C ASP A 78 -2.41 -5.87 1.49
N CYS A 79 -3.37 -4.96 1.71
CA CYS A 79 -3.69 -3.88 0.80
C CYS A 79 -4.51 -2.83 1.56
N ALA A 80 -4.38 -1.56 1.18
CA ALA A 80 -5.19 -0.49 1.74
C ALA A 80 -5.33 0.68 0.78
N PHE A 81 -6.36 1.51 0.98
CA PHE A 81 -6.45 2.83 0.39
C PHE A 81 -7.26 3.78 1.29
N GLY A 82 -6.92 5.07 1.25
CA GLY A 82 -7.63 6.12 1.97
C GLY A 82 -8.94 6.53 1.31
N SER A 83 -9.77 7.27 2.01
CA SER A 83 -11.00 7.87 1.46
C SER A 83 -10.85 9.38 1.23
N HIS A 84 -11.68 9.92 0.33
CA HIS A 84 -11.62 11.32 -0.12
C HIS A 84 -12.09 12.31 0.94
N ASN A 85 -12.73 11.84 2.01
CA ASN A 85 -13.30 12.71 3.01
C ASN A 85 -12.31 12.86 4.18
N PRO A 86 -11.50 13.94 4.21
CA PRO A 86 -10.48 14.12 5.24
C PRO A 86 -11.09 14.28 6.63
N ASP A 87 -12.36 14.67 6.74
CA ASP A 87 -13.05 14.84 8.03
C ASP A 87 -13.53 13.52 8.64
N GLN A 88 -13.44 12.40 7.89
CA GLN A 88 -13.96 11.11 8.35
C GLN A 88 -12.86 10.20 8.91
N ASP A 89 -11.61 10.45 8.56
CA ASP A 89 -10.47 9.58 8.89
C ASP A 89 -10.74 8.13 8.49
N GLU A 90 -11.24 7.90 7.27
CA GLU A 90 -11.63 6.58 6.81
C GLU A 90 -10.66 5.98 5.78
N ALA A 91 -10.49 4.67 5.87
CA ALA A 91 -9.72 3.87 4.94
C ALA A 91 -10.40 2.51 4.70
N PHE A 92 -10.11 1.90 3.56
CA PHE A 92 -10.41 0.50 3.30
C PHE A 92 -9.13 -0.31 3.48
N ILE A 93 -9.23 -1.42 4.19
CA ILE A 93 -8.13 -2.35 4.49
C ILE A 93 -8.49 -3.76 4.06
N PHE A 94 -7.49 -4.53 3.66
CA PHE A 94 -7.62 -5.89 3.15
C PHE A 94 -6.66 -6.83 3.91
N SER A 95 -7.05 -8.11 3.98
CA SER A 95 -6.22 -9.21 4.48
C SER A 95 -6.70 -10.49 3.80
N GLY A 96 -5.96 -10.97 2.81
CA GLY A 96 -6.35 -12.02 1.89
C GLY A 96 -7.65 -11.68 1.16
N ASN A 97 -8.68 -12.52 1.33
CA ASN A 97 -9.98 -12.29 0.71
C ASN A 97 -10.95 -11.47 1.60
N LEU A 98 -10.50 -10.95 2.75
CA LEU A 98 -11.30 -10.15 3.66
C LEU A 98 -10.99 -8.66 3.50
N CYS A 99 -12.00 -7.82 3.71
CA CYS A 99 -11.82 -6.38 3.77
C CYS A 99 -12.78 -5.71 4.75
N ALA A 100 -12.40 -4.50 5.18
CA ALA A 100 -13.17 -3.65 6.06
C ALA A 100 -13.00 -2.18 5.68
N GLN A 101 -14.04 -1.39 5.95
CA GLN A 101 -13.95 0.06 6.02
C GLN A 101 -13.77 0.44 7.49
N ILE A 102 -12.73 1.21 7.80
CA ILE A 102 -12.39 1.60 9.16
C ILE A 102 -12.38 3.12 9.28
N LYS A 103 -12.62 3.61 10.49
CA LYS A 103 -12.15 4.92 10.93
C LYS A 103 -10.84 4.73 11.69
N TYR A 104 -9.75 5.31 11.22
CA TYR A 104 -8.41 5.12 11.79
C TYR A 104 -8.01 6.15 12.85
N ALA A 105 -8.81 7.21 13.07
CA ALA A 105 -8.70 8.16 14.19
C ALA A 105 -7.24 8.60 14.52
N PRO A 106 -6.56 9.31 13.61
CA PRO A 106 -5.11 9.49 13.64
C PRO A 106 -4.65 10.16 14.94
N GLY A 107 -3.56 9.64 15.52
CA GLY A 107 -2.98 10.14 16.78
C GLY A 107 -3.77 9.77 18.04
N THR A 108 -4.74 8.86 17.93
CA THR A 108 -5.51 8.27 19.03
C THR A 108 -5.63 6.76 18.85
N THR A 109 -6.25 6.07 19.79
CA THR A 109 -6.64 4.65 19.68
C THR A 109 -8.17 4.48 19.68
N ASP A 110 -8.90 5.53 19.28
CA ASP A 110 -10.36 5.54 19.17
C ASP A 110 -10.81 5.08 17.77
N ASP A 111 -10.05 4.19 17.16
CA ASP A 111 -10.35 3.61 15.86
C ASP A 111 -11.59 2.69 15.95
N ARG A 112 -12.26 2.47 14.82
CA ARG A 112 -13.41 1.57 14.76
C ARG A 112 -13.61 0.99 13.37
N VAL A 113 -14.12 -0.23 13.32
CA VAL A 113 -14.66 -0.82 12.09
C VAL A 113 -16.03 -0.21 11.79
N ILE A 114 -16.15 0.45 10.63
CA ILE A 114 -17.41 1.03 10.14
C ILE A 114 -18.23 -0.05 9.44
N LYS A 115 -17.57 -0.85 8.59
CA LYS A 115 -18.21 -1.90 7.80
C LYS A 115 -17.24 -3.07 7.61
N GLY A 116 -17.72 -4.28 7.81
CA GLY A 116 -16.89 -5.49 7.76
C GLY A 116 -16.56 -6.04 9.15
N PRO A 117 -15.66 -7.03 9.24
CA PRO A 117 -14.97 -7.69 8.13
C PRO A 117 -15.96 -8.43 7.20
N LYS A 118 -15.75 -8.37 5.88
CA LYS A 118 -16.51 -9.09 4.85
C LYS A 118 -15.55 -9.70 3.86
N THR A 119 -15.98 -10.70 3.09
CA THR A 119 -15.25 -11.05 1.87
C THR A 119 -15.22 -9.86 0.91
N ILE A 120 -14.22 -9.81 0.02
CA ILE A 120 -14.14 -8.77 -1.01
C ILE A 120 -15.44 -8.69 -1.82
N THR A 121 -16.00 -9.83 -2.25
CA THR A 121 -17.28 -9.87 -2.97
C THR A 121 -18.49 -9.51 -2.11
N GLY A 122 -18.40 -9.66 -0.78
CA GLY A 122 -19.42 -9.19 0.15
C GLY A 122 -19.40 -7.68 0.37
N MET A 123 -18.24 -7.04 0.20
CA MET A 123 -18.09 -5.57 0.25
C MET A 123 -18.36 -4.93 -1.12
N PHE A 124 -17.84 -5.56 -2.17
CA PHE A 124 -17.82 -5.11 -3.56
C PHE A 124 -18.32 -6.24 -4.48
N PRO A 125 -19.65 -6.43 -4.62
CA PRO A 125 -20.22 -7.55 -5.37
C PRO A 125 -19.78 -7.65 -6.83
N PHE A 126 -19.44 -6.51 -7.45
CA PHE A 126 -18.95 -6.47 -8.83
C PHE A 126 -17.59 -7.16 -9.05
N PHE A 127 -16.87 -7.54 -7.99
CA PHE A 127 -15.65 -8.34 -8.12
C PHE A 127 -15.90 -9.85 -8.20
N GLU A 128 -17.15 -10.31 -8.07
CA GLU A 128 -17.48 -11.72 -8.24
C GLU A 128 -17.01 -12.25 -9.61
N ARG A 129 -16.31 -13.40 -9.61
CA ARG A 129 -15.72 -14.03 -10.82
C ARG A 129 -14.66 -13.18 -11.54
N THR A 130 -14.08 -12.20 -10.87
CA THR A 130 -12.89 -11.46 -11.32
C THR A 130 -11.64 -11.93 -10.57
N VAL A 131 -10.45 -11.51 -11.02
CA VAL A 131 -9.18 -11.79 -10.30
C VAL A 131 -9.16 -11.19 -8.90
N PHE A 132 -9.92 -10.12 -8.65
CA PHE A 132 -9.97 -9.40 -7.37
C PHE A 132 -10.79 -10.12 -6.30
N GLN A 133 -11.55 -11.17 -6.63
CA GLN A 133 -12.45 -11.81 -5.65
C GLN A 133 -11.72 -12.46 -4.46
N SER A 134 -10.45 -12.82 -4.66
CA SER A 134 -9.63 -13.57 -3.71
C SER A 134 -8.54 -12.73 -3.04
N GLY A 135 -8.33 -11.49 -3.48
CA GLY A 135 -7.30 -10.61 -2.96
C GLY A 135 -7.09 -9.38 -3.84
N VAL A 136 -6.38 -8.40 -3.29
CA VAL A 136 -5.93 -7.18 -3.96
C VAL A 136 -4.48 -6.97 -3.52
N ASP A 137 -3.58 -6.72 -4.46
CA ASP A 137 -2.14 -6.58 -4.16
C ASP A 137 -1.84 -5.19 -3.63
N ALA A 138 -2.42 -4.17 -4.25
CA ALA A 138 -2.21 -2.78 -3.85
C ALA A 138 -3.40 -1.93 -4.25
N ALA A 139 -3.55 -0.77 -3.62
CA ALA A 139 -4.56 0.19 -4.01
C ALA A 139 -4.12 1.61 -3.70
N PHE A 140 -4.67 2.58 -4.44
CA PHE A 140 -4.56 3.97 -4.04
C PHE A 140 -5.79 4.77 -4.48
N GLU A 141 -6.03 5.85 -3.77
CA GLU A 141 -7.14 6.76 -4.03
C GLU A 141 -6.88 7.65 -5.25
N SER A 142 -7.86 7.78 -6.13
CA SER A 142 -7.81 8.73 -7.25
C SER A 142 -7.95 10.17 -6.73
N SER A 143 -7.51 11.15 -7.52
CA SER A 143 -7.85 12.55 -7.27
C SER A 143 -9.29 12.89 -7.70
N ARG A 144 -9.94 11.99 -8.46
CA ARG A 144 -11.38 12.06 -8.70
C ARG A 144 -12.14 11.56 -7.47
N LYS A 145 -13.18 12.29 -7.12
CA LYS A 145 -13.96 12.04 -5.91
C LYS A 145 -14.50 10.61 -5.86
N ASP A 146 -14.29 9.97 -4.72
CA ASP A 146 -14.76 8.63 -4.38
C ASP A 146 -14.26 7.51 -5.33
N GLU A 147 -13.26 7.78 -6.16
CA GLU A 147 -12.64 6.80 -7.05
C GLU A 147 -11.37 6.20 -6.44
N ALA A 148 -11.12 4.92 -6.69
CA ALA A 148 -9.89 4.24 -6.28
C ALA A 148 -9.42 3.25 -7.35
N TYR A 149 -8.10 3.12 -7.46
CA TYR A 149 -7.42 2.13 -8.29
C TYR A 149 -7.04 0.95 -7.41
N LEU A 150 -7.45 -0.26 -7.77
CA LEU A 150 -7.11 -1.50 -7.08
C LEU A 150 -6.37 -2.42 -8.05
N PHE A 151 -5.25 -2.99 -7.63
CA PHE A 151 -4.32 -3.73 -8.48
C PHE A 151 -4.29 -5.19 -8.06
N ARG A 152 -4.26 -6.09 -9.05
CA ARG A 152 -4.10 -7.52 -8.83
C ARG A 152 -3.41 -8.13 -10.05
N ASP A 153 -2.28 -8.78 -9.83
CA ASP A 153 -1.41 -9.27 -10.89
C ASP A 153 -1.09 -8.13 -11.90
N ASN A 154 -1.26 -8.38 -13.21
CA ASN A 154 -1.06 -7.37 -14.25
C ASN A 154 -2.31 -6.52 -14.58
N GLN A 155 -3.36 -6.61 -13.77
CA GLN A 155 -4.63 -5.90 -13.97
C GLN A 155 -4.87 -4.86 -12.88
N TYR A 156 -5.69 -3.86 -13.23
CA TYR A 156 -6.26 -2.96 -12.23
C TYR A 156 -7.75 -2.74 -12.49
N ALA A 157 -8.48 -2.51 -11.40
CA ALA A 157 -9.86 -2.05 -11.40
C ALA A 157 -9.90 -0.57 -11.00
N LEU A 158 -10.65 0.24 -11.75
CA LEU A 158 -11.09 1.55 -11.30
C LEU A 158 -12.50 1.43 -10.76
N ILE A 159 -12.70 1.81 -9.50
CA ILE A 159 -14.02 1.73 -8.84
C ILE A 159 -14.46 3.11 -8.37
N ASN A 160 -15.76 3.26 -8.13
CA ASN A 160 -16.29 4.30 -7.27
C ASN A 160 -16.83 3.65 -5.97
N TYR A 161 -16.12 3.82 -4.86
CA TYR A 161 -16.40 3.09 -3.62
C TYR A 161 -17.60 3.64 -2.83
N ASN A 162 -18.00 4.90 -3.09
CA ASN A 162 -19.20 5.49 -2.48
C ASN A 162 -20.49 5.00 -3.16
N SER A 163 -20.54 5.03 -4.50
CA SER A 163 -21.68 4.51 -5.25
C SER A 163 -21.70 2.98 -5.38
N GLY A 164 -20.60 2.31 -5.05
CA GLY A 164 -20.49 0.85 -5.10
C GLY A 164 -20.43 0.30 -6.53
N ASN A 165 -19.79 1.03 -7.44
CA ASN A 165 -19.74 0.68 -8.87
C ASN A 165 -18.31 0.36 -9.34
N LEU A 166 -18.20 -0.64 -10.21
CA LEU A 166 -17.03 -0.87 -11.04
C LEU A 166 -17.10 0.06 -12.25
N ILE A 167 -16.06 0.86 -12.48
CA ILE A 167 -15.95 1.71 -13.66
C ILE A 167 -15.38 0.88 -14.81
N HIS A 168 -14.22 0.24 -14.61
CA HIS A 168 -13.64 -0.72 -15.56
C HIS A 168 -12.55 -1.58 -14.93
N VAL A 169 -12.17 -2.65 -15.63
CA VAL A 169 -10.96 -3.45 -15.40
C VAL A 169 -10.13 -3.47 -16.69
N GLN A 170 -8.83 -3.27 -16.59
CA GLN A 170 -7.91 -3.37 -17.72
C GLN A 170 -6.49 -3.71 -17.27
N LEU A 171 -5.56 -3.91 -18.21
CA LEU A 171 -4.15 -4.11 -17.89
C LEU A 171 -3.55 -2.84 -17.28
N ILE A 172 -2.59 -3.02 -16.37
CA ILE A 172 -1.80 -1.92 -15.79
C ILE A 172 -1.19 -1.08 -16.90
N THR A 173 -0.52 -1.71 -17.87
CA THR A 173 0.16 -1.00 -18.98
C THR A 173 -0.77 -0.26 -19.93
N ASP A 174 -2.06 -0.58 -19.95
CA ASP A 174 -3.05 0.12 -20.77
C ASP A 174 -3.55 1.39 -20.07
N GLY A 175 -3.60 1.39 -18.74
CA GLY A 175 -4.00 2.58 -17.94
C GLY A 175 -2.84 3.46 -17.51
N PHE A 176 -1.67 2.84 -17.38
CA PHE A 176 -0.43 3.47 -16.96
C PHE A 176 0.70 3.13 -17.95
N PRO A 177 0.66 3.62 -19.21
CA PRO A 177 1.70 3.34 -20.19
C PRO A 177 3.13 3.63 -19.72
N SER A 178 3.32 4.55 -18.77
CA SER A 178 4.65 4.85 -18.23
C SER A 178 5.29 3.67 -17.47
N LEU A 179 4.49 2.71 -17.01
CA LEU A 179 4.96 1.51 -16.28
C LEU A 179 5.39 0.37 -17.19
N LYS A 180 5.20 0.48 -18.51
CA LYS A 180 5.57 -0.57 -19.47
C LYS A 180 7.09 -0.78 -19.51
N ASN A 181 7.53 -2.04 -19.54
CA ASN A 181 8.94 -2.46 -19.45
C ASN A 181 9.62 -2.04 -18.14
N THR A 182 8.85 -1.88 -17.06
CA THR A 182 9.36 -1.70 -15.71
C THR A 182 8.98 -2.89 -14.84
N ILE A 183 9.60 -3.03 -13.67
CA ILE A 183 9.20 -4.04 -12.68
C ILE A 183 7.72 -3.94 -12.27
N PHE A 184 7.09 -2.78 -12.46
CA PHE A 184 5.71 -2.48 -12.08
C PHE A 184 4.66 -2.89 -13.12
N GLU A 185 5.06 -3.34 -14.32
CA GLU A 185 4.10 -3.70 -15.39
C GLU A 185 3.21 -4.91 -15.04
N SER A 186 3.66 -5.71 -14.08
CA SER A 186 3.03 -6.95 -13.61
C SER A 186 2.50 -6.87 -12.18
N GLY A 187 2.24 -5.66 -11.68
CA GLY A 187 1.73 -5.42 -10.33
C GLY A 187 2.82 -4.95 -9.36
N PHE A 188 2.40 -4.65 -8.14
CA PHE A 188 3.22 -4.12 -7.04
C PHE A 188 2.64 -4.51 -5.69
N ASP A 189 3.50 -4.50 -4.67
CA ASP A 189 3.21 -5.01 -3.32
C ASP A 189 2.40 -4.01 -2.50
N ALA A 190 2.60 -2.71 -2.71
CA ALA A 190 1.80 -1.66 -2.08
C ALA A 190 1.75 -0.39 -2.91
N ALA A 191 0.78 0.46 -2.62
CA ALA A 191 0.72 1.82 -3.16
C ALA A 191 0.00 2.77 -2.20
N PHE A 192 0.25 4.07 -2.33
CA PHE A 192 -0.62 5.10 -1.75
C PHE A 192 -0.58 6.39 -2.55
N ALA A 193 -1.68 7.15 -2.51
CA ALA A 193 -1.76 8.46 -3.13
C ALA A 193 -0.99 9.50 -2.29
N SER A 194 -0.19 10.34 -2.93
CA SER A 194 0.45 11.49 -2.28
C SER A 194 -0.60 12.54 -1.89
N HIS A 195 -0.21 13.43 -0.98
CA HIS A 195 -0.94 14.68 -0.71
C HIS A 195 -0.78 15.70 -1.86
N ARG A 196 0.20 15.49 -2.74
CA ARG A 196 0.35 16.25 -3.97
C ARG A 196 -0.63 15.71 -5.02
N THR A 197 -1.30 16.62 -5.71
CA THR A 197 -2.31 16.28 -6.71
C THR A 197 -1.75 15.33 -7.76
N ASN A 198 -2.49 14.26 -8.03
CA ASN A 198 -2.17 13.28 -9.07
C ASN A 198 -0.83 12.55 -8.86
N GLU A 199 -0.26 12.55 -7.66
CA GLU A 199 0.95 11.79 -7.37
C GLU A 199 0.64 10.52 -6.57
N ALA A 200 1.32 9.42 -6.84
CA ALA A 200 1.20 8.18 -6.09
C ALA A 200 2.56 7.48 -5.97
N TYR A 201 2.78 6.81 -4.83
CA TYR A 201 3.93 5.96 -4.60
C TYR A 201 3.54 4.50 -4.85
N LEU A 202 4.39 3.76 -5.55
CA LEU A 202 4.27 2.32 -5.83
C LEU A 202 5.48 1.60 -5.24
N PHE A 203 5.28 0.45 -4.61
CA PHE A 203 6.33 -0.33 -3.94
C PHE A 203 6.38 -1.76 -4.46
N LYS A 204 7.57 -2.29 -4.72
CA LYS A 204 7.76 -3.69 -5.14
C LYS A 204 9.12 -4.20 -4.68
N GLY A 205 9.13 -5.11 -3.72
CA GLY A 205 10.31 -5.50 -2.96
C GLY A 205 11.03 -4.26 -2.41
N ASP A 206 12.35 -4.19 -2.64
CA ASP A 206 13.18 -3.07 -2.19
C ASP A 206 13.11 -1.83 -3.13
N SER A 207 12.27 -1.85 -4.17
CA SER A 207 12.13 -0.78 -5.16
C SER A 207 10.84 0.02 -4.97
N TYR A 208 10.89 1.30 -5.35
CA TYR A 208 9.70 2.16 -5.41
C TYR A 208 9.71 3.08 -6.63
N ALA A 209 8.52 3.52 -7.03
CA ALA A 209 8.33 4.59 -8.00
C ALA A 209 7.35 5.65 -7.47
N LEU A 210 7.68 6.91 -7.71
CA LEU A 210 6.75 8.03 -7.60
C LEU A 210 6.25 8.36 -9.00
N ILE A 211 4.94 8.27 -9.20
CA ILE A 211 4.30 8.56 -10.48
C ILE A 211 3.43 9.81 -10.39
N ASN A 212 3.22 10.46 -11.52
CA ASN A 212 2.08 11.30 -11.75
C ASN A 212 1.02 10.50 -12.53
N PHE A 213 -0.14 10.22 -11.95
CA PHE A 213 -1.23 9.51 -12.61
C PHE A 213 -2.24 10.48 -13.24
N ALA A 214 -2.94 10.07 -14.29
CA ALA A 214 -3.77 10.99 -15.08
C ALA A 214 -5.22 10.52 -15.21
N PRO A 215 -6.09 10.77 -14.20
CA PRO A 215 -7.46 10.21 -14.17
C PRO A 215 -8.28 10.47 -15.43
N GLY A 216 -8.75 9.38 -16.03
CA GLY A 216 -9.54 9.35 -17.28
C GLY A 216 -8.74 9.61 -18.56
N THR A 217 -7.41 9.56 -18.48
CA THR A 217 -6.50 9.57 -19.64
C THR A 217 -5.37 8.56 -19.38
N THR A 218 -4.42 8.45 -20.32
CA THR A 218 -3.22 7.61 -20.20
C THR A 218 -1.94 8.44 -20.29
N ASN A 219 -2.01 9.70 -19.83
CA ASN A 219 -0.90 10.67 -19.84
C ASN A 219 -0.13 10.66 -18.51
N ASP A 220 -0.02 9.50 -17.87
CA ASP A 220 0.79 9.31 -16.67
C ASP A 220 2.29 9.31 -17.02
N TYR A 221 3.13 9.60 -16.02
CA TYR A 221 4.58 9.53 -16.15
C TYR A 221 5.23 9.23 -14.81
N ILE A 222 6.40 8.60 -14.85
CA ILE A 222 7.24 8.37 -13.67
C ILE A 222 7.98 9.68 -13.35
N ILE A 223 7.82 10.18 -12.13
CA ILE A 223 8.52 11.38 -11.62
C ILE A 223 9.94 11.00 -11.17
N SER A 224 10.03 9.96 -10.34
CA SER A 224 11.28 9.45 -9.77
C SER A 224 11.07 8.03 -9.22
N GLY A 225 12.14 7.38 -8.78
CA GLY A 225 12.06 6.07 -8.16
C GLY A 225 13.36 5.29 -8.25
N GLY A 226 13.59 4.41 -7.29
CA GLY A 226 14.67 3.40 -7.33
C GLY A 226 14.31 2.28 -8.29
N LEU A 227 14.14 2.63 -9.57
CA LEU A 227 13.86 1.68 -10.64
C LEU A 227 15.18 0.99 -11.00
N ASP A 228 15.32 -0.28 -10.63
CA ASP A 228 16.30 -1.15 -11.29
C ASP A 228 15.80 -1.44 -12.72
N VAL A 229 15.99 -0.46 -13.60
CA VAL A 229 15.89 -0.63 -15.05
C VAL A 229 17.12 -1.39 -15.52
N HIS A 230 17.06 -2.72 -15.46
CA HIS A 230 18.01 -3.65 -16.07
C HIS A 230 19.47 -3.15 -16.10
N ASN A 231 20.11 -2.98 -14.94
CA ASN A 231 21.56 -3.10 -14.78
C ASN A 231 21.93 -3.19 -13.30
N HIS A 232 22.91 -4.05 -13.01
CA HIS A 232 23.30 -4.53 -11.70
C HIS A 232 23.56 -3.44 -10.64
N THR A 233 23.18 -3.83 -9.40
CA THR A 233 23.53 -3.27 -8.08
C THR A 233 22.81 -1.99 -7.65
N ALA A 234 21.69 -2.18 -6.96
CA ALA A 234 21.16 -1.20 -6.02
C ALA A 234 22.19 -0.92 -4.88
N PRO A 235 22.37 0.34 -4.43
CA PRO A 235 23.13 0.63 -3.23
C PRO A 235 22.33 0.19 -1.99
N PRO A 236 22.98 -0.37 -0.96
CA PRO A 236 22.30 -0.82 0.25
C PRO A 236 21.75 0.39 1.03
N ILE A 237 20.50 0.28 1.49
CA ILE A 237 19.93 1.16 2.50
C ILE A 237 20.73 0.92 3.80
N HIS A 238 21.65 1.84 4.12
CA HIS A 238 22.51 1.71 5.30
C HIS A 238 21.76 2.18 6.56
N ARG A 239 21.76 1.34 7.60
CA ARG A 239 21.24 1.72 8.94
C ARG A 239 22.18 2.72 9.61
N PRO A 240 21.67 3.74 10.33
CA PRO A 240 22.47 4.58 11.20
C PRO A 240 22.58 3.93 12.58
N HIS A 241 23.32 2.83 12.69
CA HIS A 241 23.81 2.33 13.97
C HIS A 241 25.05 1.50 13.68
N ASP A 242 26.21 2.16 13.72
CA ASP A 242 27.51 1.61 14.12
C ASP A 242 28.56 2.75 14.06
N GLU A 243 28.51 3.65 15.05
CA GLU A 243 29.70 4.40 15.47
C GLU A 243 29.89 4.19 16.98
N LEU A 244 30.78 3.26 17.30
CA LEU A 244 31.63 3.30 18.49
C LEU A 244 32.99 3.87 18.08
#